data_AF-A0A1F7UST0-F1
#
_entry.id   AF-A0A1F7UST0-F1
#
_cell.length_a   1.000
_cell.length_b   1.000
_cell.length_c   1.000
_cell.angle_alpha   90.00
_cell.angle_beta   90.00
_cell.angle_gamma   90.00
#
_symmetry.space_group_name_H-M   'P 1'
#
loop_
_entity.id
_entity.type
_entity.pdbx_description
1 polymer ?
#
loop_
_entity_poly.entity_id
_entity_poly.type
_entity_poly.pdbx_seq_one_letter_code
_entity_poly.pdbx_strand_id
1 'polypeptide(L)'
;MNSFISRNIRRLKELLFYYSYIEDIGKTYNRNFLLKRNLTGARLVGKISKSLLEKGVDFRDLNSRAMLAYRLAALVKHKVLAPQVIPAKRISGLDLADISQRIDDLVFLTAFRGISVSEFLNHRQLSDIINLGEILDNLVFNIWIGNYDRKDGDYIVGDNQQVYFIDYHLCGPGFKSDYLLSLGAYGEAYSIDDPADTGWCIGSPILLQLVRDTKVPFEQFLPMIKRIEGLRSAKISQAMRNLKFYDEHNEERIDGLFLDFLLKRRHLLRPAVKSWVEAAYPKGPRPKDPRREDNIYSHIL
;
A
#
# COMPACT_ATOMS: atom_id res chain seq x y z
N MET A 1 14.26 -11.84 -48.16
CA MET A 1 13.68 -10.48 -48.00
C MET A 1 12.60 -10.42 -46.90
N ASN A 2 11.67 -11.39 -46.83
CA ASN A 2 10.60 -11.42 -45.82
C ASN A 2 11.03 -11.52 -44.34
N SER A 3 12.16 -12.17 -44.01
CA SER A 3 12.63 -12.28 -42.62
C SER A 3 13.19 -10.97 -42.05
N PHE A 4 13.79 -10.13 -42.89
CA PHE A 4 14.39 -8.85 -42.47
C PHE A 4 13.30 -7.82 -42.17
N ILE A 5 12.29 -7.72 -43.04
CA ILE A 5 11.13 -6.85 -42.84
C ILE A 5 10.33 -7.28 -41.62
N SER A 6 10.08 -8.58 -41.44
CA SER A 6 9.41 -9.13 -40.26
C SER A 6 10.16 -8.82 -38.95
N ARG A 7 11.50 -8.96 -38.95
CA ARG A 7 12.35 -8.67 -37.79
C ARG A 7 12.33 -7.18 -37.43
N ASN A 8 12.41 -6.29 -38.42
CA ASN A 8 12.38 -4.85 -38.18
C ASN A 8 11.00 -4.34 -37.76
N ILE A 9 9.92 -4.87 -38.34
CA ILE A 9 8.55 -4.56 -37.89
C ILE A 9 8.33 -5.05 -36.46
N ARG A 10 8.83 -6.24 -36.10
CA ARG A 10 8.76 -6.73 -34.71
C ARG A 10 9.54 -5.82 -33.75
N ARG A 11 10.76 -5.42 -34.10
CA ARG A 11 11.58 -4.49 -33.32
C ARG A 11 10.95 -3.11 -33.19
N LEU A 12 10.32 -2.60 -34.25
CA LEU A 12 9.57 -1.35 -34.24
C LEU A 12 8.31 -1.46 -33.38
N LYS A 13 7.56 -2.56 -33.45
CA LYS A 13 6.43 -2.84 -32.54
C LYS A 13 6.89 -2.90 -31.09
N GLU A 14 8.00 -3.56 -30.82
CA GLU A 14 8.64 -3.60 -29.49
C GLU A 14 9.17 -2.23 -29.03
N LEU A 15 9.47 -1.30 -29.94
CA LEU A 15 9.86 0.08 -29.59
C LEU A 15 8.64 1.01 -29.44
N LEU A 16 7.53 0.71 -30.12
CA LEU A 16 6.26 1.43 -29.98
C LEU A 16 5.64 1.22 -28.59
N PHE A 17 5.88 0.05 -27.98
CA PHE A 17 5.54 -0.23 -26.58
C PHE A 17 6.77 -0.10 -25.70
N TYR A 18 6.67 0.58 -24.55
CA TYR A 18 7.83 0.76 -23.66
C TYR A 18 8.19 -0.52 -22.89
N TYR A 19 7.22 -1.41 -22.68
CA TYR A 19 7.33 -2.59 -21.84
C TYR A 19 6.74 -3.84 -22.51
N SER A 20 7.28 -5.01 -22.19
CA SER A 20 6.73 -6.32 -22.57
C SER A 20 6.34 -7.11 -21.32
N TYR A 21 5.14 -7.69 -21.33
CA TYR A 21 4.70 -8.65 -20.31
C TYR A 21 5.54 -9.93 -20.37
N ILE A 22 5.83 -10.51 -19.19
CA ILE A 22 6.51 -11.80 -19.06
C ILE A 22 5.56 -12.84 -18.50
N GLU A 23 5.13 -12.67 -17.24
CA GLU A 23 4.32 -13.64 -16.51
C GLU A 23 3.58 -13.00 -15.32
N ASP A 24 2.52 -13.64 -14.84
CA ASP A 24 1.83 -13.28 -13.60
C ASP A 24 2.62 -13.78 -12.39
N ILE A 25 2.62 -13.01 -11.29
CA ILE A 25 3.35 -13.35 -10.06
C ILE A 25 2.37 -13.51 -8.90
N GLY A 26 2.26 -14.75 -8.40
CA GLY A 26 1.48 -15.08 -7.21
C GLY A 26 -0.04 -15.05 -7.42
N LYS A 27 -0.77 -15.62 -6.44
CA LYS A 27 -2.24 -15.53 -6.39
C LYS A 27 -2.62 -14.45 -5.40
N THR A 28 -2.93 -13.26 -5.90
CA THR A 28 -3.40 -12.14 -5.09
C THR A 28 -4.73 -11.64 -5.62
N TYR A 29 -5.45 -10.91 -4.76
CA TYR A 29 -6.68 -10.23 -5.14
C TYR A 29 -6.46 -9.23 -6.30
N ASN A 30 -5.35 -8.50 -6.27
CA ASN A 30 -4.88 -7.68 -7.39
C ASN A 30 -4.09 -8.53 -8.39
N ARG A 31 -3.98 -8.09 -9.65
CA ARG A 31 -3.11 -8.75 -10.63
C ARG A 31 -1.70 -8.17 -10.55
N ASN A 32 -0.75 -8.96 -10.07
CA ASN A 32 0.67 -8.62 -10.06
C ASN A 32 1.39 -9.41 -11.15
N PHE A 33 2.33 -8.79 -11.86
CA PHE A 33 3.01 -9.40 -13.00
C PHE A 33 4.42 -8.85 -13.22
N LEU A 34 5.25 -9.62 -13.90
CA LEU A 34 6.59 -9.25 -14.30
C LEU A 34 6.59 -8.63 -15.69
N LEU A 35 7.31 -7.52 -15.84
CA LEU A 35 7.55 -6.83 -17.10
C LEU A 35 9.04 -6.74 -17.42
N LYS A 36 9.34 -6.65 -18.72
CA LYS A 36 10.65 -6.25 -19.25
C LYS A 36 10.55 -4.87 -19.89
N ARG A 37 11.43 -3.94 -19.52
CA ARG A 37 11.59 -2.68 -20.25
C ARG A 37 12.33 -2.93 -21.55
N ASN A 38 11.72 -2.62 -22.69
CA ASN A 38 12.21 -3.05 -24.00
C ASN A 38 13.58 -2.45 -24.35
N LEU A 39 13.81 -1.19 -23.98
CA LEU A 39 15.06 -0.48 -24.26
C LEU A 39 16.26 -0.98 -23.44
N THR A 40 16.06 -1.35 -22.17
CA THR A 40 17.16 -1.65 -21.25
C THR A 40 17.24 -3.12 -20.87
N GLY A 41 16.20 -3.90 -21.16
CA GLY A 41 16.05 -5.27 -20.68
C GLY A 41 15.78 -5.39 -19.17
N ALA A 42 15.64 -4.27 -18.44
CA ALA A 42 15.40 -4.28 -17.00
C ALA A 42 14.06 -4.94 -16.67
N ARG A 43 14.04 -5.76 -15.61
CA ARG A 43 12.83 -6.39 -15.08
C ARG A 43 12.16 -5.48 -14.06
N LEU A 44 10.82 -5.42 -14.10
CA LEU A 44 9.99 -4.54 -13.29
C LEU A 44 8.76 -5.31 -12.82
N VAL A 45 8.26 -5.00 -11.63
CA VAL A 45 6.97 -5.54 -11.17
C VAL A 45 5.88 -4.53 -11.49
N GLY A 46 4.83 -4.99 -12.17
CA GLY A 46 3.60 -4.26 -12.44
C GLY A 46 2.45 -4.75 -11.57
N LYS A 47 1.58 -3.82 -11.17
CA LYS A 47 0.33 -4.12 -10.45
C LYS A 47 -0.85 -3.43 -11.12
N ILE A 48 -1.95 -4.18 -11.28
CA ILE A 48 -3.27 -3.67 -11.62
C ILE A 48 -4.23 -4.02 -10.49
N SER A 49 -4.92 -3.00 -9.97
CA SER A 49 -5.88 -3.17 -8.89
C SER A 49 -7.25 -3.62 -9.41
N LYS A 50 -7.86 -4.61 -8.74
CA LYS A 50 -9.23 -5.07 -9.03
C LYS A 50 -10.24 -4.39 -8.08
N SER A 51 -11.45 -4.10 -8.57
CA SER A 51 -12.52 -3.50 -7.76
C SER A 51 -13.15 -4.51 -6.79
N LEU A 52 -13.28 -4.13 -5.52
CA LEU A 52 -13.79 -4.95 -4.40
C LEU A 52 -15.32 -5.06 -4.37
N LEU A 53 -16.00 -4.90 -5.53
CA LEU A 53 -17.46 -4.91 -5.69
C LEU A 53 -18.14 -6.10 -5.00
N GLU A 54 -17.52 -7.29 -5.02
CA GLU A 54 -18.08 -8.50 -4.39
C GLU A 54 -18.20 -8.42 -2.86
N LYS A 55 -17.55 -7.44 -2.21
CA LYS A 55 -17.58 -7.23 -0.75
C LYS A 55 -18.32 -5.95 -0.31
N GLY A 56 -18.99 -5.26 -1.23
CA GLY A 56 -19.76 -4.05 -0.89
C GLY A 56 -18.93 -2.80 -0.58
N VAL A 57 -17.61 -2.84 -0.75
CA VAL A 57 -16.71 -1.69 -0.58
C VAL A 57 -15.97 -1.47 -1.90
N ASP A 58 -16.30 -0.40 -2.64
CA ASP A 58 -15.63 -0.06 -3.91
C ASP A 58 -14.86 1.25 -3.78
N PHE A 59 -13.53 1.16 -3.86
CA PHE A 59 -12.69 2.34 -4.00
C PHE A 59 -12.40 2.60 -5.48
N ARG A 60 -13.23 3.45 -6.08
CA ARG A 60 -13.05 3.91 -7.48
C ARG A 60 -11.76 4.70 -7.71
N ASP A 61 -11.05 5.04 -6.65
CA ASP A 61 -9.89 5.92 -6.60
C ASP A 61 -8.62 5.25 -6.03
N LEU A 62 -8.51 3.92 -6.06
CA LEU A 62 -7.35 3.19 -5.50
C LEU A 62 -5.99 3.75 -5.97
N ASN A 63 -5.89 4.18 -7.22
CA ASN A 63 -4.66 4.74 -7.75
C ASN A 63 -4.37 6.16 -7.24
N SER A 64 -5.39 6.99 -7.01
CA SER A 64 -5.25 8.26 -6.30
C SER A 64 -4.80 8.02 -4.86
N ARG A 65 -5.40 7.05 -4.16
CA ARG A 65 -5.04 6.65 -2.78
C ARG A 65 -3.59 6.17 -2.69
N ALA A 66 -3.17 5.29 -3.59
CA ALA A 66 -1.79 4.80 -3.64
C ALA A 66 -0.80 5.94 -3.97
N MET A 67 -1.08 6.72 -5.02
CA MET A 67 -0.22 7.86 -5.41
C MET A 67 -0.08 8.88 -4.28
N LEU A 68 -1.17 9.18 -3.57
CA LEU A 68 -1.12 10.06 -2.41
C LEU A 68 -0.21 9.48 -1.33
N ALA A 69 -0.35 8.19 -0.97
CA ALA A 69 0.50 7.56 0.02
C ALA A 69 2.00 7.66 -0.34
N TYR A 70 2.39 7.41 -1.59
CA TYR A 70 3.78 7.59 -2.03
C TYR A 70 4.25 9.05 -1.97
N ARG A 71 3.40 10.02 -2.32
CA ARG A 71 3.73 11.45 -2.20
C ARG A 71 3.89 11.87 -0.74
N LEU A 72 3.02 11.39 0.16
CA LEU A 72 3.12 11.66 1.60
C LEU A 72 4.38 11.03 2.19
N ALA A 73 4.72 9.79 1.80
CA ALA A 73 5.97 9.14 2.19
C ALA A 73 7.19 9.97 1.80
N ALA A 74 7.22 10.51 0.57
CA ALA A 74 8.29 11.39 0.12
C ALA A 74 8.37 12.69 0.94
N LEU A 75 7.23 13.29 1.32
CA LEU A 75 7.20 14.50 2.15
C LEU A 75 7.83 14.28 3.54
N VAL A 76 7.64 13.09 4.13
CA VAL A 76 8.21 12.75 5.44
C VAL A 76 9.54 12.01 5.36
N LYS A 77 10.12 11.92 4.15
CA LYS A 77 11.38 11.21 3.85
C LYS A 77 11.35 9.73 4.26
N HIS A 78 10.18 9.09 4.18
CA HIS A 78 10.04 7.66 4.42
C HIS A 78 10.62 6.86 3.24
N LYS A 79 11.39 5.80 3.52
CA LYS A 79 12.05 5.00 2.48
C LYS A 79 11.06 4.08 1.75
N VAL A 80 10.44 4.61 0.71
CA VAL A 80 9.57 3.86 -0.19
C VAL A 80 10.20 3.73 -1.57
N LEU A 81 9.94 2.62 -2.25
CA LEU A 81 10.33 2.51 -3.66
C LEU A 81 9.47 3.49 -4.47
N ALA A 82 10.11 4.33 -5.28
CA ALA A 82 9.39 5.31 -6.09
C ALA A 82 8.60 4.57 -7.19
N PRO A 83 7.25 4.63 -7.17
CA PRO A 83 6.47 4.00 -8.21
C PRO A 83 6.48 4.87 -9.47
N GLN A 84 6.40 4.23 -10.62
CA GLN A 84 6.06 4.86 -11.87
C GLN A 84 4.67 4.40 -12.30
N VAL A 85 3.75 5.33 -12.54
CA VAL A 85 2.42 4.99 -13.06
C VAL A 85 2.42 5.17 -14.58
N ILE A 86 2.01 4.13 -15.31
CA ILE A 86 1.89 4.15 -16.76
C ILE A 86 0.50 3.67 -17.21
N PRO A 87 0.02 4.07 -18.39
CA PRO A 87 -1.13 3.42 -19.01
C PRO A 87 -0.82 1.97 -19.41
N ALA A 88 -1.75 1.04 -19.16
CA ALA A 88 -1.64 -0.37 -19.50
C ALA A 88 -1.39 -0.59 -21.00
N LYS A 89 -1.94 0.27 -21.87
CA LYS A 89 -1.68 0.28 -23.32
C LYS A 89 -0.20 0.46 -23.71
N ARG A 90 0.69 0.84 -22.79
CA ARG A 90 2.15 0.91 -23.02
C ARG A 90 2.86 -0.44 -22.83
N ILE A 91 2.12 -1.49 -22.47
CA ILE A 91 2.62 -2.84 -22.22
C ILE A 91 2.16 -3.76 -23.36
N SER A 92 3.11 -4.35 -24.07
CA SER A 92 2.82 -5.36 -25.09
C SER A 92 2.60 -6.73 -24.46
N GLY A 93 1.64 -7.49 -25.00
CA GLY A 93 1.35 -8.86 -24.57
C GLY A 93 0.57 -8.99 -23.25
N LEU A 94 0.14 -7.87 -22.66
CA LEU A 94 -0.75 -7.88 -21.51
C LEU A 94 -2.19 -8.04 -21.99
N ASP A 95 -2.79 -9.20 -21.74
CA ASP A 95 -4.21 -9.41 -22.00
C ASP A 95 -5.06 -8.75 -20.90
N LEU A 96 -5.82 -7.73 -21.31
CA LEU A 96 -6.69 -6.95 -20.44
C LEU A 96 -8.11 -7.53 -20.36
N ALA A 97 -8.48 -8.46 -21.23
CA ALA A 97 -9.81 -9.07 -21.25
C ALA A 97 -10.09 -9.92 -19.99
N ASP A 98 -9.05 -10.47 -19.38
CA ASP A 98 -9.12 -11.30 -18.17
C ASP A 98 -9.24 -10.48 -16.86
N ILE A 99 -9.32 -9.15 -16.96
CA ILE A 99 -9.53 -8.25 -15.82
C ILE A 99 -10.93 -7.61 -15.96
N SER A 100 -11.96 -8.45 -15.99
CA SER A 100 -13.32 -7.98 -15.74
C SER A 100 -13.31 -7.25 -14.38
N GLN A 101 -13.83 -6.02 -14.33
CA GLN A 101 -13.90 -5.18 -13.12
C GLN A 101 -12.59 -4.48 -12.67
N ARG A 102 -11.73 -4.10 -13.61
CA ARG A 102 -10.65 -3.12 -13.31
C ARG A 102 -11.21 -1.75 -12.96
N ILE A 103 -10.57 -1.09 -12.00
CA ILE A 103 -10.92 0.28 -11.58
C ILE A 103 -10.37 1.31 -12.58
N ASP A 104 -9.19 1.05 -13.17
CA ASP A 104 -8.63 1.90 -14.22
C ASP A 104 -7.65 1.19 -15.19
N ASP A 105 -7.22 1.95 -16.20
CA ASP A 105 -6.25 1.56 -17.23
C ASP A 105 -4.79 1.86 -16.84
N LEU A 106 -4.49 2.05 -15.55
CA LEU A 106 -3.16 2.42 -15.09
C LEU A 106 -2.46 1.25 -14.40
N VAL A 107 -1.14 1.20 -14.55
CA VAL A 107 -0.27 0.19 -13.96
C VAL A 107 0.76 0.88 -13.09
N PHE A 108 0.84 0.44 -11.83
CA PHE A 108 1.90 0.82 -10.90
C PHE A 108 3.13 -0.05 -11.18
N LEU A 109 4.20 0.58 -11.64
CA LEU A 109 5.49 -0.05 -11.85
C LEU A 109 6.42 0.29 -10.71
N THR A 110 7.07 -0.74 -10.17
CA THR A 110 8.16 -0.54 -9.22
C THR A 110 9.37 -1.31 -9.72
N ALA A 111 10.50 -0.61 -9.88
CA ALA A 111 11.77 -1.26 -10.16
C ALA A 111 12.31 -1.83 -8.85
N PHE A 112 12.53 -3.14 -8.82
CA PHE A 112 13.00 -3.78 -7.59
C PHE A 112 13.87 -5.01 -7.88
N ARG A 113 14.84 -5.24 -6.98
CA ARG A 113 15.70 -6.43 -6.90
C ARG A 113 15.89 -6.83 -5.43
N GLY A 114 15.49 -8.06 -5.12
CA GLY A 114 15.57 -8.67 -3.79
C GLY A 114 14.36 -9.55 -3.53
N ILE A 115 14.07 -9.83 -2.26
CA ILE A 115 13.11 -10.86 -1.83
C ILE A 115 12.25 -10.38 -0.65
N SER A 116 11.13 -11.04 -0.38
CA SER A 116 10.32 -10.73 0.80
C SER A 116 11.08 -10.99 2.10
N VAL A 117 10.73 -10.32 3.21
CA VAL A 117 11.32 -10.60 4.53
C VAL A 117 11.14 -12.08 4.90
N SER A 118 9.98 -12.67 4.65
CA SER A 118 9.76 -14.11 4.91
C SER A 118 10.72 -15.00 4.13
N GLU A 119 10.95 -14.70 2.85
CA GLU A 119 11.88 -15.46 2.02
C GLU A 119 13.34 -15.24 2.44
N PHE A 120 13.70 -14.01 2.81
CA PHE A 120 15.03 -13.69 3.35
C PHE A 120 15.34 -14.51 4.61
N LEU A 121 14.38 -14.62 5.51
CA LEU A 121 14.53 -15.35 6.77
C LEU A 121 14.62 -16.88 6.62
N ASN A 122 14.35 -17.44 5.43
CA ASN A 122 14.64 -18.85 5.15
C ASN A 122 16.15 -19.14 5.08
N HIS A 123 16.97 -18.11 4.88
CA HIS A 123 18.41 -18.25 4.63
C HIS A 123 19.29 -17.31 5.48
N ARG A 124 18.68 -16.33 6.17
CA ARG A 124 19.35 -15.23 6.89
C ARG A 124 18.61 -14.91 8.19
N GLN A 125 19.17 -14.01 9.00
CA GLN A 125 18.57 -13.57 10.28
C GLN A 125 18.10 -12.11 10.19
N LEU A 126 17.15 -11.71 11.04
CA LEU A 126 16.68 -10.31 11.11
C LEU A 126 17.81 -9.32 11.40
N SER A 127 18.82 -9.75 12.17
CA SER A 127 20.02 -8.96 12.48
C SER A 127 20.85 -8.59 11.24
N ASP A 128 20.67 -9.31 10.14
CA ASP A 128 21.35 -9.05 8.88
C ASP A 128 20.73 -7.84 8.13
N ILE A 129 19.56 -7.33 8.55
CA ILE A 129 18.91 -6.18 7.95
C ILE A 129 19.48 -4.88 8.53
N ILE A 130 20.18 -4.10 7.70
CA ILE A 130 20.97 -2.93 8.14
C ILE A 130 20.12 -1.80 8.74
N ASN A 131 18.93 -1.57 8.18
CA ASN A 131 18.05 -0.45 8.52
C ASN A 131 16.77 -0.91 9.22
N LEU A 132 16.86 -1.91 10.09
CA LEU A 132 15.72 -2.51 10.78
C LEU A 132 14.85 -1.48 11.53
N GLY A 133 15.43 -0.39 12.01
CA GLY A 133 14.69 0.73 12.64
C GLY A 133 13.65 1.40 11.72
N GLU A 134 13.77 1.27 10.40
CA GLU A 134 12.81 1.81 9.44
C GLU A 134 11.44 1.12 9.53
N ILE A 135 11.35 -0.05 10.18
CA ILE A 135 10.07 -0.72 10.45
C ILE A 135 9.20 0.12 11.39
N LEU A 136 9.81 0.77 12.39
CA LEU A 136 9.10 1.63 13.33
C LEU A 136 8.55 2.87 12.60
N ASP A 137 9.40 3.45 11.75
CA ASP A 137 9.03 4.55 10.86
C ASP A 137 7.88 4.15 9.92
N ASN A 138 7.91 2.93 9.36
CA ASN A 138 6.84 2.40 8.53
C ASN A 138 5.53 2.21 9.29
N LEU A 139 5.57 1.67 10.51
CA LEU A 139 4.40 1.51 11.36
C LEU A 139 3.74 2.86 11.62
N VAL A 140 4.52 3.87 12.05
CA VAL A 140 4.01 5.22 12.32
C VAL A 140 3.40 5.83 11.06
N PHE A 141 4.07 5.68 9.91
CA PHE A 141 3.56 6.17 8.64
C PHE A 141 2.23 5.48 8.25
N ASN A 142 2.13 4.16 8.38
CA ASN A 142 0.92 3.39 8.10
C ASN A 142 -0.25 3.78 9.02
N ILE A 143 0.02 4.02 10.31
CA ILE A 143 -1.01 4.55 11.22
C ILE A 143 -1.51 5.90 10.71
N TRP A 144 -0.61 6.82 10.33
CA TRP A 144 -1.06 8.13 9.84
C TRP A 144 -1.97 8.02 8.60
N ILE A 145 -1.59 7.21 7.61
CA ILE A 145 -2.39 7.01 6.39
C ILE A 145 -3.51 5.97 6.55
N GLY A 146 -3.74 5.42 7.75
CA GLY A 146 -4.78 4.40 7.96
C GLY A 146 -4.59 3.14 7.11
N ASN A 147 -3.35 2.72 6.86
CA ASN A 147 -3.06 1.47 6.15
C ASN A 147 -2.92 0.33 7.16
N TYR A 148 -4.03 -0.40 7.36
CA TYR A 148 -4.12 -1.54 8.26
C TYR A 148 -4.10 -2.90 7.51
N ASP A 149 -3.76 -2.91 6.22
CA ASP A 149 -3.65 -4.12 5.38
C ASP A 149 -2.19 -4.44 5.05
N ARG A 150 -1.28 -4.23 6.02
CA ARG A 150 0.12 -4.62 5.85
C ARG A 150 0.25 -6.14 5.98
N LYS A 151 1.07 -6.75 5.14
CA LYS A 151 1.42 -8.19 5.17
C LYS A 151 2.93 -8.38 5.07
N ASP A 152 3.41 -9.57 5.44
CA ASP A 152 4.82 -9.96 5.33
C ASP A 152 5.42 -9.67 3.93
N GLY A 153 4.65 -9.94 2.88
CA GLY A 153 5.06 -9.70 1.49
C GLY A 153 5.26 -8.24 1.11
N ASP A 154 4.86 -7.28 1.96
CA ASP A 154 5.05 -5.85 1.71
C ASP A 154 6.39 -5.31 2.23
N TYR A 155 7.15 -6.16 2.92
CA TYR A 155 8.48 -5.89 3.42
C TYR A 155 9.49 -6.63 2.56
N ILE A 156 10.38 -5.87 1.97
CA ILE A 156 11.20 -6.35 0.88
C ILE A 156 12.66 -6.07 1.23
N VAL A 157 13.49 -7.11 1.29
CA VAL A 157 14.94 -6.97 1.55
C VAL A 157 15.67 -6.94 0.22
N GLY A 158 16.35 -5.83 -0.07
CA GLY A 158 17.17 -5.67 -1.26
C GLY A 158 18.52 -6.39 -1.17
N ASP A 159 19.23 -6.47 -2.29
CA ASP A 159 20.58 -7.08 -2.35
C ASP A 159 21.60 -6.39 -1.42
N ASN A 160 21.34 -5.13 -1.05
CA ASN A 160 22.13 -4.34 -0.11
C ASN A 160 21.73 -4.55 1.36
N GLN A 161 20.90 -5.56 1.66
CA GLN A 161 20.38 -5.88 3.00
C GLN A 161 19.57 -4.74 3.64
N GLN A 162 19.06 -3.80 2.84
CA GLN A 162 18.12 -2.80 3.32
C GLN A 162 16.68 -3.29 3.12
N VAL A 163 15.84 -3.05 4.13
CA VAL A 163 14.40 -3.22 4.00
C VAL A 163 13.79 -2.02 3.27
N TYR A 164 12.92 -2.33 2.32
CA TYR A 164 12.09 -1.42 1.55
C TYR A 164 10.62 -1.83 1.74
N PHE A 165 9.74 -0.87 1.55
CA PHE A 165 8.31 -1.07 1.74
C PHE A 165 7.57 -0.83 0.42
N ILE A 166 6.63 -1.72 0.11
CA ILE A 166 5.76 -1.64 -1.07
C ILE A 166 4.28 -1.68 -0.68
N ASP A 167 3.39 -1.63 -1.67
CA ASP A 167 1.93 -1.80 -1.52
C ASP A 167 1.24 -0.76 -0.61
N TYR A 168 1.64 0.51 -0.70
CA TYR A 168 0.99 1.58 0.05
C TYR A 168 -0.36 1.99 -0.55
N HIS A 169 -1.39 1.96 0.29
CA HIS A 169 -2.71 2.48 -0.01
C HIS A 169 -3.19 3.34 1.15
N LEU A 170 -3.77 4.50 0.83
CA LEU A 170 -4.50 5.34 1.77
C LEU A 170 -5.94 4.80 1.88
N CYS A 171 -6.21 4.01 2.91
CA CYS A 171 -7.46 3.26 3.01
C CYS A 171 -8.56 3.98 3.82
N GLY A 172 -8.36 5.25 4.14
CA GLY A 172 -9.35 6.10 4.79
C GLY A 172 -9.44 7.50 4.18
N PRO A 173 -10.56 8.23 4.38
CA PRO A 173 -11.79 7.79 5.03
C PRO A 173 -12.42 6.62 4.28
N GLY A 174 -12.79 5.58 5.02
CA GLY A 174 -13.21 4.28 4.46
C GLY A 174 -14.70 3.99 4.61
N PHE A 175 -15.42 4.78 5.43
CA PHE A 175 -16.81 4.55 5.80
C PHE A 175 -17.54 5.88 5.95
N LYS A 176 -18.76 5.99 5.42
CA LYS A 176 -19.58 7.21 5.55
C LYS A 176 -20.07 7.48 6.97
N SER A 177 -20.36 6.42 7.74
CA SER A 177 -20.86 6.51 9.11
C SER A 177 -19.83 7.10 10.08
N ASP A 178 -18.54 6.87 9.81
CA ASP A 178 -17.43 7.45 10.56
C ASP A 178 -16.21 7.63 9.66
N TYR A 179 -15.99 8.89 9.26
CA TYR A 179 -14.87 9.28 8.41
C TYR A 179 -13.50 9.12 9.09
N LEU A 180 -13.42 8.80 10.39
CA LEU A 180 -12.17 8.52 11.10
C LEU A 180 -11.69 7.08 10.92
N LEU A 181 -12.62 6.19 10.57
CA LEU A 181 -12.32 4.79 10.32
C LEU A 181 -11.63 4.63 8.98
N SER A 182 -10.68 3.69 8.96
CA SER A 182 -9.99 3.26 7.75
C SER A 182 -10.41 1.85 7.43
N LEU A 183 -10.51 1.55 6.13
CA LEU A 183 -10.60 0.17 5.69
C LEU A 183 -9.24 -0.50 5.89
N GLY A 184 -9.20 -1.70 6.43
CA GLY A 184 -7.96 -2.44 6.63
C GLY A 184 -8.01 -3.86 6.09
N ALA A 185 -7.20 -4.72 6.69
CA ALA A 185 -7.16 -6.13 6.34
C ALA A 185 -8.56 -6.75 6.35
N TYR A 186 -8.81 -7.61 5.36
CA TYR A 186 -10.07 -8.33 5.14
C TYR A 186 -11.29 -7.47 4.78
N GLY A 187 -11.14 -6.15 4.65
CA GLY A 187 -12.26 -5.22 4.43
C GLY A 187 -12.92 -4.75 5.72
N GLU A 188 -12.23 -4.90 6.86
CA GLU A 188 -12.74 -4.52 8.18
C GLU A 188 -12.48 -3.04 8.50
N ALA A 189 -13.24 -2.51 9.47
CA ALA A 189 -13.05 -1.16 9.99
C ALA A 189 -11.99 -1.12 11.10
N TYR A 190 -11.05 -0.18 10.97
CA TYR A 190 -9.98 0.04 11.93
C TYR A 190 -9.98 1.47 12.45
N SER A 191 -9.86 1.60 13.76
CA SER A 191 -9.72 2.87 14.47
C SER A 191 -8.26 3.18 14.79
N ILE A 192 -7.90 4.46 14.78
CA ILE A 192 -6.61 4.93 15.29
C ILE A 192 -6.55 4.92 16.82
N ASP A 193 -7.72 4.96 17.47
CA ASP A 193 -7.82 5.03 18.92
C ASP A 193 -7.78 3.65 19.60
N ASP A 194 -7.87 2.56 18.82
CA ASP A 194 -7.76 1.19 19.31
C ASP A 194 -6.31 0.68 19.21
N PRO A 195 -5.63 0.39 20.35
CA PRO A 195 -4.32 -0.24 20.34
C PRO A 195 -4.27 -1.57 19.57
N ALA A 196 -5.31 -2.40 19.64
CA ALA A 196 -5.34 -3.68 18.94
C ALA A 196 -5.35 -3.50 17.41
N ASP A 197 -6.03 -2.46 16.92
CA ASP A 197 -6.04 -2.07 15.52
C ASP A 197 -4.66 -1.52 15.09
N THR A 198 -3.99 -0.76 15.94
CA THR A 198 -2.64 -0.22 15.66
C THR A 198 -1.62 -1.30 15.30
N GLY A 199 -1.71 -2.48 15.93
CA GLY A 199 -0.85 -3.63 15.62
C GLY A 199 -1.00 -4.17 14.18
N TRP A 200 -2.06 -3.81 13.46
CA TRP A 200 -2.26 -4.20 12.06
C TRP A 200 -1.47 -3.33 11.07
N CYS A 201 -0.97 -2.18 11.50
CA CYS A 201 -0.03 -1.37 10.70
C CYS A 201 1.38 -1.98 10.61
N ILE A 202 1.64 -3.07 11.35
CA ILE A 202 2.78 -3.98 11.16
C ILE A 202 2.27 -5.36 10.75
N GLY A 203 2.41 -5.65 9.45
CA GLY A 203 1.84 -6.83 8.84
C GLY A 203 2.52 -8.12 9.25
N SER A 204 3.83 -8.03 9.44
CA SER A 204 4.67 -9.18 9.72
C SER A 204 4.57 -9.65 11.17
N PRO A 205 4.11 -10.89 11.43
CA PRO A 205 4.11 -11.46 12.77
C PRO A 205 5.52 -11.51 13.37
N ILE A 206 6.53 -11.80 12.55
CA ILE A 206 7.93 -11.88 12.96
C ILE A 206 8.45 -10.50 13.37
N LEU A 207 8.19 -9.46 12.58
CA LEU A 207 8.64 -8.10 12.92
C LEU A 207 7.87 -7.54 14.13
N LEU A 208 6.58 -7.85 14.28
CA LEU A 208 5.83 -7.49 15.47
C LEU A 208 6.37 -8.19 16.73
N GLN A 209 6.71 -9.47 16.62
CA GLN A 209 7.30 -10.21 17.72
C GLN A 209 8.64 -9.63 18.12
N LEU A 210 9.48 -9.23 17.15
CA LEU A 210 10.72 -8.51 17.43
C LEU A 210 10.48 -7.23 18.24
N VAL A 211 9.48 -6.41 17.87
CA VAL A 211 9.13 -5.18 18.61
C VAL A 211 8.72 -5.50 20.05
N ARG A 212 7.93 -6.56 20.25
CA ARG A 212 7.50 -7.03 21.57
C ARG A 212 8.68 -7.52 22.42
N ASP A 213 9.53 -8.37 21.86
CA ASP A 213 10.65 -8.99 22.56
C ASP A 213 11.69 -7.95 22.99
N THR A 214 11.93 -6.96 22.13
CA THR A 214 12.86 -5.86 22.40
C THR A 214 12.27 -4.75 23.27
N LYS A 215 10.96 -4.79 23.56
CA LYS A 215 10.24 -3.79 24.34
C LYS A 215 10.56 -2.36 23.89
N VAL A 216 10.46 -2.12 22.57
CA VAL A 216 10.83 -0.85 21.93
C VAL A 216 10.17 0.35 22.62
N PRO A 217 10.93 1.24 23.29
CA PRO A 217 10.33 2.33 24.05
C PRO A 217 9.71 3.38 23.10
N PHE A 218 8.69 4.08 23.59
CA PHE A 218 7.91 5.08 22.84
C PHE A 218 8.79 6.12 22.13
N GLU A 219 9.92 6.47 22.72
CA GLU A 219 10.89 7.45 22.22
C GLU A 219 11.43 7.09 20.83
N GLN A 220 11.53 5.79 20.50
CA GLN A 220 12.02 5.32 19.21
C GLN A 220 11.06 5.65 18.05
N PHE A 221 9.79 5.91 18.33
CA PHE A 221 8.80 6.28 17.31
C PHE A 221 8.72 7.80 17.07
N LEU A 222 9.28 8.61 17.99
CA LEU A 222 9.20 10.07 17.93
C LEU A 222 9.80 10.70 16.66
N PRO A 223 10.89 10.18 16.05
CA PRO A 223 11.44 10.77 14.82
C PRO A 223 10.42 10.87 13.70
N MET A 224 9.70 9.79 13.38
CA MET A 224 8.66 9.82 12.34
C MET A 224 7.43 10.64 12.77
N ILE A 225 6.98 10.52 14.02
CA ILE A 225 5.86 11.30 14.56
C ILE A 225 6.13 12.80 14.37
N LYS A 226 7.31 13.29 14.76
CA LYS A 226 7.70 14.70 14.63
C LYS A 226 7.74 15.16 13.17
N ARG A 227 8.21 14.31 12.24
CA ARG A 227 8.20 14.62 10.81
C ARG A 227 6.78 14.81 10.27
N ILE A 228 5.85 13.94 10.67
CA ILE A 228 4.44 13.98 10.28
C ILE A 228 3.71 15.19 10.92
N GLU A 229 3.86 15.39 12.22
CA GLU A 229 3.29 16.54 12.95
C GLU A 229 3.78 17.89 12.41
N GLY A 230 5.05 17.95 12.00
CA GLY A 230 5.66 19.15 11.41
C GLY A 230 5.19 19.50 9.99
N LEU A 231 4.42 18.64 9.32
CA LEU A 231 3.91 18.93 7.98
C LEU A 231 2.86 20.04 8.02
N ARG A 232 3.07 21.09 7.22
CA ARG A 232 2.06 22.12 6.99
C ARG A 232 0.90 21.55 6.17
N SER A 233 -0.34 21.93 6.50
CA SER A 233 -1.53 21.50 5.75
C SER A 233 -1.40 21.75 4.24
N ALA A 234 -0.85 22.92 3.85
CA ALA A 234 -0.59 23.26 2.45
C ALA A 234 0.31 22.26 1.71
N LYS A 235 1.24 21.58 2.39
CA LYS A 235 2.09 20.53 1.78
C LYS A 235 1.28 19.25 1.52
N ILE A 236 0.37 18.89 2.42
CA ILE A 236 -0.54 17.76 2.25
C ILE A 236 -1.50 18.06 1.08
N SER A 237 -2.12 19.23 1.06
CA SER A 237 -2.97 19.66 -0.06
C SER A 237 -2.22 19.68 -1.39
N GLN A 238 -0.94 20.09 -1.38
CA GLN A 238 -0.08 20.03 -2.57
C GLN A 238 0.15 18.59 -3.04
N ALA A 239 0.35 17.64 -2.13
CA ALA A 239 0.49 16.21 -2.48
C ALA A 239 -0.81 15.64 -3.07
N MET A 240 -1.97 16.16 -2.68
CA MET A 240 -3.28 15.76 -3.20
C MET A 240 -3.59 16.31 -4.60
N ARG A 241 -2.81 17.28 -5.11
CA ARG A 241 -3.10 17.95 -6.38
C ARG A 241 -3.18 16.96 -7.55
N ASN A 242 -4.20 17.14 -8.39
CA ASN A 242 -4.51 16.30 -9.56
C ASN A 242 -4.84 14.84 -9.22
N LEU A 243 -5.10 14.53 -7.95
CA LEU A 243 -5.71 13.27 -7.54
C LEU A 243 -7.21 13.48 -7.41
N LYS A 244 -7.98 12.41 -7.63
CA LYS A 244 -9.43 12.44 -7.51
C LYS A 244 -9.83 11.39 -6.51
N PHE A 245 -10.51 11.82 -5.45
CA PHE A 245 -11.04 10.93 -4.43
C PHE A 245 -12.55 10.86 -4.53
N TYR A 246 -13.09 9.65 -4.43
CA TYR A 246 -14.52 9.39 -4.63
C TYR A 246 -15.11 8.72 -3.41
N ASP A 247 -16.38 9.01 -3.16
CA ASP A 247 -17.20 8.28 -2.21
C ASP A 247 -17.29 6.79 -2.61
N GLU A 248 -17.55 5.93 -1.62
CA GLU A 248 -17.63 4.47 -1.79
C GLU A 248 -18.79 4.03 -2.70
N HIS A 249 -19.85 4.82 -2.80
CA HIS A 249 -21.08 4.44 -3.51
C HIS A 249 -21.34 5.24 -4.78
N ASN A 250 -20.67 6.38 -4.99
CA ASN A 250 -20.97 7.28 -6.10
C ASN A 250 -19.72 8.00 -6.65
N GLU A 251 -19.89 8.83 -7.68
CA GLU A 251 -18.81 9.62 -8.28
C GLU A 251 -18.64 11.01 -7.64
N GLU A 252 -19.21 11.23 -6.46
CA GLU A 252 -19.06 12.47 -5.69
C GLU A 252 -17.62 12.60 -5.20
N ARG A 253 -17.06 13.80 -5.37
CA ARG A 253 -15.68 14.07 -4.97
C ARG A 253 -15.60 14.38 -3.48
N ILE A 254 -14.77 13.64 -2.76
CA ILE A 254 -14.58 13.77 -1.31
C ILE A 254 -13.17 14.21 -0.92
N ASP A 255 -12.49 14.97 -1.78
CA ASP A 255 -11.09 15.38 -1.53
C ASP A 255 -10.91 16.13 -0.20
N GLY A 256 -11.90 16.96 0.20
CA GLY A 256 -11.88 17.68 1.48
C GLY A 256 -11.88 16.74 2.69
N LEU A 257 -12.70 15.68 2.64
CA LEU A 257 -12.78 14.67 3.70
C LEU A 257 -11.45 13.92 3.86
N PHE A 258 -10.75 13.64 2.75
CA PHE A 258 -9.42 13.04 2.80
C PHE A 258 -8.37 13.93 3.46
N LEU A 259 -8.41 15.23 3.19
CA LEU A 259 -7.51 16.18 3.83
C LEU A 259 -7.79 16.23 5.33
N ASP A 260 -9.06 16.38 5.72
CA ASP A 260 -9.48 16.44 7.12
C ASP A 260 -9.12 15.15 7.87
N PHE A 261 -9.33 13.99 7.24
CA PHE A 261 -8.90 12.69 7.75
C PHE A 261 -7.40 12.65 8.07
N LEU A 262 -6.54 13.03 7.11
CA LEU A 262 -5.09 13.06 7.29
C LEU A 262 -4.65 14.05 8.37
N LEU A 263 -5.28 15.22 8.45
CA LEU A 263 -4.98 16.24 9.45
C LEU A 263 -5.39 15.79 10.85
N LYS A 264 -6.57 15.17 10.98
CA LYS A 264 -7.06 14.67 12.27
C LYS A 264 -6.20 13.51 12.77
N ARG A 265 -5.87 12.54 11.91
CA ARG A 265 -4.98 11.43 12.27
C ARG A 265 -3.58 11.88 12.64
N ARG A 266 -3.04 12.93 12.00
CA ARG A 266 -1.77 13.55 12.41
C ARG A 266 -1.79 13.99 13.87
N HIS A 267 -2.91 14.51 14.37
CA HIS A 267 -3.04 14.90 15.78
C HIS A 267 -3.21 13.71 16.73
N LEU A 268 -3.81 12.61 16.26
CA LEU A 268 -4.04 11.38 17.02
C LEU A 268 -2.84 10.42 17.00
N LEU A 269 -1.87 10.64 16.11
CA LEU A 269 -0.75 9.72 15.90
C LEU A 269 0.09 9.47 17.15
N ARG A 270 0.45 10.56 17.84
CA ARG A 270 1.25 10.51 19.07
C ARG A 270 0.56 9.74 20.20
N PRO A 271 -0.69 10.08 20.59
CA PRO A 271 -1.40 9.32 21.61
C PRO A 271 -1.65 7.86 21.19
N ALA A 272 -2.00 7.59 19.93
CA ALA A 272 -2.23 6.22 19.45
C ALA A 272 -0.99 5.33 19.62
N VAL A 273 0.19 5.81 19.18
CA VAL A 273 1.44 5.04 19.34
C VAL A 273 1.80 4.87 20.81
N LYS A 274 1.59 5.91 21.64
CA LYS A 274 1.85 5.82 23.08
C LYS A 274 0.95 4.76 23.74
N SER A 275 -0.36 4.81 23.49
CA SER A 275 -1.33 3.83 24.01
C SER A 275 -1.01 2.41 23.55
N TRP A 276 -0.54 2.24 22.31
CA TRP A 276 -0.11 0.93 21.79
C TRP A 276 1.11 0.36 22.52
N VAL A 277 2.11 1.21 22.79
CA VAL A 277 3.30 0.83 23.58
C VAL A 277 2.90 0.48 25.02
N GLU A 278 2.07 1.31 25.66
CA GLU A 278 1.59 1.10 27.04
C GLU A 278 0.73 -0.17 27.19
N ALA A 279 -0.02 -0.53 26.15
CA ALA A 279 -0.80 -1.76 26.08
C ALA A 279 0.05 -3.01 25.73
N ALA A 280 1.38 -2.90 25.67
CA ALA A 280 2.31 -3.97 25.33
C ALA A 280 2.15 -4.51 23.89
N TYR A 281 1.99 -3.60 22.92
CA TYR A 281 1.99 -3.89 21.47
C TYR A 281 0.91 -4.90 21.04
N PRO A 282 -0.37 -4.71 21.42
CA PRO A 282 -1.42 -5.63 21.02
C PRO A 282 -1.60 -5.64 19.50
N LYS A 283 -2.10 -6.76 18.98
CA LYS A 283 -2.61 -6.88 17.61
C LYS A 283 -3.89 -7.70 17.71
N GLY A 284 -5.00 -7.13 17.24
CA GLY A 284 -6.30 -7.78 17.27
C GLY A 284 -6.27 -9.13 16.54
N PRO A 285 -7.17 -10.07 16.88
CA PRO A 285 -7.27 -11.35 16.18
C PRO A 285 -7.62 -11.16 14.70
N ARG A 286 -7.15 -12.05 13.83
CA ARG A 286 -7.60 -12.12 12.44
C ARG A 286 -9.06 -12.60 12.40
N PRO A 287 -9.83 -12.17 11.39
CA PRO A 287 -10.65 -10.94 11.37
C PRO A 287 -11.62 -10.78 12.56
N LYS A 288 -12.18 -9.58 12.73
CA LYS A 288 -13.34 -9.27 13.58
C LYS A 288 -14.65 -9.87 13.00
N ASP A 289 -14.61 -11.03 12.36
CA ASP A 289 -15.80 -11.61 11.69
C ASP A 289 -16.72 -12.27 12.72
N PRO A 290 -18.03 -11.99 12.66
CA PRO A 290 -18.97 -12.94 13.13
C PRO A 290 -19.88 -13.37 11.96
N ARG A 291 -19.62 -14.55 11.41
CA ARG A 291 -20.67 -15.59 11.28
C ARG A 291 -21.26 -15.96 12.66
N ARG A 292 -21.43 -14.98 13.53
CA ARG A 292 -21.65 -15.06 14.98
C ARG A 292 -22.48 -13.90 15.54
N GLU A 293 -22.89 -12.93 14.73
CA GLU A 293 -23.88 -11.93 15.11
C GLU A 293 -24.73 -11.63 13.89
N ASP A 294 -25.98 -12.09 13.99
CA ASP A 294 -27.01 -11.99 12.98
C ASP A 294 -27.26 -10.53 12.54
N ASN A 295 -27.60 -10.34 11.26
CA ASN A 295 -28.28 -9.15 10.72
C ASN A 295 -27.59 -7.78 10.84
N ILE A 296 -26.79 -7.41 9.83
CA ILE A 296 -26.66 -5.98 9.42
C ILE A 296 -27.15 -5.74 7.98
N TYR A 297 -27.42 -6.79 7.19
CA TYR A 297 -27.91 -6.64 5.80
C TYR A 297 -29.35 -7.16 5.56
N SER A 298 -30.14 -7.42 6.60
CA SER A 298 -31.56 -7.80 6.46
C SER A 298 -32.52 -6.62 6.24
N HIS A 299 -32.02 -5.38 6.20
CA HIS A 299 -32.86 -4.18 6.00
C HIS A 299 -32.27 -3.22 4.96
N ILE A 300 -31.95 -3.71 3.75
CA ILE A 300 -31.89 -2.86 2.56
C ILE A 300 -32.49 -3.64 1.38
N LEU A 301 -33.82 -3.58 1.29
CA LEU A 301 -34.56 -3.56 0.02
C LEU A 301 -34.78 -2.10 -0.35
#